data_AF-A0AAW2TJP6-F1
#
_entry.id   AF-A0AAW2TJP6-F1
#
_cell.length_a   1.000
_cell.length_b   1.000
_cell.length_c   1.000
_cell.angle_alpha   90.00
_cell.angle_beta   90.00
_cell.angle_gamma   90.00
#
_symmetry.space_group_name_H-M   'P 1'
#
loop_
_entity.id
_entity.type
_entity.pdbx_description
1 polymer ?
#
loop_
_entity_poly.entity_id
_entity_poly.type
_entity_poly.pdbx_seq_one_letter_code
_entity_poly.pdbx_strand_id
1 'polypeptide(L)'
;MTLTKEDEFLIIGSDGIWDVFRSQNAVDFARRRLQEHNNVKLCCKDIVNEAKKRGATDNLTVVMVCFHSEPPPAIGVQRPSRVRRSISAEGLQNLKFLLQG
;
A
#
# COMPACT_ATOMS: atom_id res chain seq x y z
N MET A 1 12.08 -20.21 15.38
CA MET A 1 11.67 -19.01 14.63
C MET A 1 11.93 -17.82 15.52
N THR A 2 12.76 -16.89 15.07
CA THR A 2 13.20 -15.75 15.89
C THR A 2 12.98 -14.50 15.05
N LEU A 3 12.33 -13.49 15.63
CA LEU A 3 12.17 -12.20 14.96
C LEU A 3 13.55 -11.52 14.81
N THR A 4 13.76 -10.93 13.65
CA THR A 4 14.96 -10.21 13.25
C THR A 4 14.65 -8.71 13.17
N LYS A 5 15.69 -7.90 12.89
CA LYS A 5 15.52 -6.46 12.64
C LYS A 5 14.88 -6.15 11.28
N GLU A 6 14.72 -7.15 10.42
CA GLU A 6 14.10 -7.01 9.10
C GLU A 6 12.59 -7.24 9.16
N ASP A 7 12.08 -7.82 10.26
CA ASP A 7 10.67 -8.07 10.48
C ASP A 7 9.99 -6.77 10.92
N GLU A 8 9.27 -6.11 10.00
CA GLU A 8 8.69 -4.79 10.26
C GLU A 8 7.37 -4.86 11.06
N PHE A 9 6.44 -5.70 10.61
CA PHE A 9 5.13 -5.87 11.22
C PHE A 9 4.44 -7.17 10.77
N LEU A 10 3.41 -7.58 11.51
CA LEU A 10 2.52 -8.68 11.19
C LEU A 10 1.09 -8.17 11.01
N ILE A 11 0.41 -8.62 9.95
CA ILE A 11 -1.01 -8.39 9.72
C ILE A 11 -1.75 -9.70 9.92
N ILE A 12 -2.75 -9.70 10.80
CA ILE A 12 -3.70 -10.79 10.98
C ILE A 12 -5.07 -10.22 10.58
N GLY A 13 -5.80 -10.89 9.70
CA GLY A 13 -7.10 -10.41 9.23
C GLY A 13 -8.08 -11.56 9.01
N SER A 14 -9.38 -11.25 9.07
CA SER A 14 -10.43 -12.17 8.63
C SER A 14 -10.36 -12.40 7.11
N ASP A 15 -11.00 -13.46 6.63
CA ASP A 15 -11.23 -13.75 5.22
C ASP A 15 -11.80 -12.55 4.46
N GLY A 16 -12.76 -11.81 5.03
CA GLY A 16 -13.29 -10.59 4.41
C GLY A 16 -12.24 -9.51 4.07
N ILE A 17 -11.08 -9.48 4.75
CA ILE A 17 -9.93 -8.66 4.35
C ILE A 17 -9.21 -9.29 3.15
N TRP A 18 -8.91 -10.58 3.23
CA TRP A 18 -8.09 -11.30 2.25
C TRP A 18 -8.83 -11.61 0.94
N ASP A 19 -10.16 -11.59 0.94
CA ASP A 19 -10.98 -11.68 -0.28
C ASP A 19 -10.74 -10.50 -1.23
N VAL A 20 -10.39 -9.33 -0.68
CA VAL A 20 -10.16 -8.08 -1.44
C VAL A 20 -8.72 -7.58 -1.38
N PHE A 21 -7.86 -8.24 -0.60
CA PHE A 21 -6.43 -7.98 -0.52
C PHE A 21 -5.61 -9.23 -0.84
N ARG A 22 -4.73 -9.11 -1.83
CA ARG A 22 -3.57 -10.02 -1.92
C ARG A 22 -2.59 -9.71 -0.79
N SER A 23 -1.87 -10.72 -0.31
CA SER A 23 -0.93 -10.60 0.81
C SER A 23 0.08 -9.45 0.61
N GLN A 24 0.77 -9.41 -0.54
CA GLN A 24 1.74 -8.34 -0.82
C GLN A 24 1.09 -6.95 -0.91
N ASN A 25 -0.11 -6.86 -1.51
CA ASN A 25 -0.83 -5.59 -1.62
C ASN A 25 -1.20 -5.03 -0.23
N ALA A 26 -1.53 -5.90 0.73
CA ALA A 26 -1.82 -5.50 2.11
C ALA A 26 -0.55 -4.99 2.82
N VAL A 27 0.58 -5.69 2.65
CA VAL A 27 1.88 -5.28 3.19
C VAL A 27 2.30 -3.92 2.62
N ASP A 28 2.25 -3.73 1.29
CA ASP A 28 2.64 -2.48 0.64
C ASP A 28 1.76 -1.31 1.07
N PHE A 29 0.45 -1.56 1.19
CA PHE A 29 -0.51 -0.56 1.67
C PHE A 29 -0.22 -0.18 3.12
N ALA A 30 -0.11 -1.16 4.02
CA ALA A 30 0.18 -0.94 5.43
C ALA A 30 1.50 -0.20 5.61
N ARG A 31 2.56 -0.64 4.92
CA ARG A 31 3.88 -0.01 4.97
C ARG A 31 3.82 1.46 4.56
N ARG A 32 3.10 1.80 3.49
CA ARG A 32 2.91 3.19 3.05
C ARG A 32 2.18 4.02 4.10
N ARG A 33 1.11 3.48 4.71
CA ARG A 33 0.35 4.17 5.76
C ARG A 33 1.18 4.39 7.02
N LEU A 34 1.92 3.39 7.46
CA LEU A 34 2.85 3.51 8.59
C LEU A 34 3.95 4.53 8.30
N GLN A 35 4.48 4.59 7.07
CA GLN A 35 5.41 5.64 6.65
C GLN A 35 4.81 7.05 6.67
N GLU A 36 3.52 7.18 6.36
CA GLU A 36 2.82 8.48 6.34
C GLU A 36 2.56 9.02 7.75
N HIS A 37 2.11 8.17 8.68
CA HIS A 37 1.58 8.65 9.96
C HIS A 37 2.05 7.88 11.21
N ASN A 38 2.84 6.82 11.05
CA ASN A 38 3.36 5.95 12.12
C ASN A 38 2.34 5.63 13.25
N ASN A 39 1.11 5.33 12.88
CA ASN A 39 -0.01 5.12 13.83
C ASN A 39 -0.73 3.82 13.48
N VAL A 40 -0.47 2.78 14.25
CA VAL A 40 -0.97 1.43 14.01
C VAL A 40 -2.50 1.38 13.98
N LYS A 41 -3.17 2.07 14.91
CA LYS A 41 -4.64 2.11 14.99
C LYS A 41 -5.25 2.76 13.75
N LEU A 42 -4.64 3.85 13.28
CA LEU A 42 -5.07 4.51 12.05
C LEU A 42 -4.79 3.63 10.83
N CYS A 43 -3.65 2.94 10.78
CA CYS A 43 -3.33 2.01 9.71
C CYS A 43 -4.37 0.88 9.60
N CYS A 44 -4.77 0.28 10.73
CA CYS A 44 -5.85 -0.72 10.77
C CYS A 44 -7.16 -0.16 10.20
N LYS A 45 -7.53 1.06 10.59
CA LYS A 45 -8.73 1.73 10.08
C LYS A 45 -8.64 1.97 8.57
N ASP A 46 -7.47 2.36 8.07
CA ASP A 46 -7.22 2.57 6.65
C ASP A 46 -7.33 1.26 5.85
N ILE A 47 -6.82 0.14 6.38
CA ILE A 47 -6.96 -1.19 5.76
C ILE A 47 -8.44 -1.58 5.65
N VAL A 48 -9.22 -1.42 6.72
CA VAL A 48 -10.66 -1.71 6.72
C VAL A 48 -11.41 -0.81 5.74
N ASN A 49 -11.11 0.48 5.71
CA ASN A 49 -11.74 1.41 4.78
C ASN A 49 -11.40 1.09 3.33
N GLU A 50 -10.16 0.69 3.05
CA GLU A 50 -9.74 0.26 1.72
C GLU A 50 -10.43 -1.04 1.31
N ALA A 51 -10.58 -2.01 2.21
CA ALA A 51 -11.34 -3.23 1.95
C ALA A 51 -12.80 -2.92 1.58
N LYS A 52 -13.45 -2.00 2.32
CA LYS A 52 -14.81 -1.52 1.97
C LYS A 52 -14.88 -0.89 0.58
N LYS A 53 -13.90 -0.03 0.23
CA LYS A 53 -13.84 0.58 -1.11
C LYS A 53 -13.67 -0.44 -2.23
N ARG A 54 -13.02 -1.56 -1.94
CA ARG A 54 -12.85 -2.68 -2.88
C ARG A 54 -14.07 -3.59 -2.97
N GLY A 55 -15.15 -3.27 -2.26
CA GLY A 55 -16.40 -4.01 -2.33
C GLY A 55 -16.47 -5.21 -1.40
N ALA A 56 -15.70 -5.24 -0.30
CA ALA A 56 -15.83 -6.30 0.68
C ALA A 56 -17.25 -6.34 1.28
N THR A 57 -17.87 -7.52 1.24
CA THR A 57 -19.25 -7.74 1.70
C THR A 57 -19.34 -8.44 3.05
N ASP A 58 -18.22 -8.94 3.57
CA ASP A 58 -18.15 -9.66 4.85
C ASP A 58 -17.74 -8.76 6.03
N ASN A 59 -17.69 -9.33 7.24
CA ASN A 59 -17.17 -8.71 8.44
C ASN A 59 -15.64 -8.51 8.33
N LEU A 60 -15.20 -7.29 8.59
CA LEU A 60 -13.82 -6.88 8.40
C LEU A 60 -13.14 -6.71 9.76
N THR A 61 -12.24 -7.63 10.08
CA THR A 61 -11.40 -7.57 11.27
C THR A 61 -9.93 -7.58 10.87
N VAL A 62 -9.14 -6.69 11.46
CA VAL A 62 -7.68 -6.65 11.27
C VAL A 62 -6.99 -6.37 12.60
N VAL A 63 -5.92 -7.10 12.86
CA VAL A 63 -4.97 -6.89 13.95
C VAL A 63 -3.61 -6.67 13.34
N MET A 64 -2.91 -5.63 13.80
CA MET A 64 -1.56 -5.31 13.35
C MET A 64 -0.63 -5.30 14.57
N VAL A 65 0.51 -5.97 14.42
CA VAL A 65 1.58 -6.00 15.42
C VAL A 65 2.83 -5.41 14.77
N CYS A 66 3.27 -4.24 15.23
CA CYS A 66 4.53 -3.65 14.80
C CYS A 66 5.64 -4.10 15.73
N PHE A 67 6.75 -4.58 15.17
CA PHE A 67 7.89 -5.08 15.95
C PHE A 67 8.88 -3.96 16.31
N HIS A 68 8.70 -2.78 15.72
CA HIS A 68 9.51 -1.59 15.92
C HIS A 68 8.62 -0.37 16.17
N SER A 69 9.09 0.58 16.98
CA SER A 69 8.38 1.84 17.27
C SER A 69 8.47 2.85 16.12
N GLU A 70 9.54 2.76 15.34
CA GLU A 70 9.77 3.63 14.18
C GLU A 70 8.99 3.11 12.96
N PRO A 71 8.56 4.00 12.06
CA PRO A 71 7.89 3.56 10.84
C PRO A 71 8.86 2.76 9.96
N PRO A 72 8.33 1.85 9.10
CA PRO A 72 9.15 1.11 8.16
C PRO A 72 10.00 2.06 7.31
N PRO A 73 11.31 1.80 7.13
CA PRO A 73 12.16 2.69 6.36
C PRO A 73 11.61 2.85 4.94
N ALA A 74 11.68 4.06 4.40
CA ALA A 74 11.39 4.30 3.00
C ALA A 74 12.31 3.38 2.19
N ILE A 75 11.74 2.49 1.38
CA ILE A 75 12.55 1.72 0.45
C ILE A 75 13.17 2.78 -0.46
N GLY A 76 14.49 2.93 -0.35
CA GLY A 76 15.29 3.67 -1.30
C GLY A 76 15.15 2.97 -2.63
N VAL A 77 14.06 3.23 -3.35
CA VAL A 77 14.01 2.99 -4.78
C VAL A 77 15.17 3.83 -5.27
N GLN A 78 16.27 3.18 -5.64
CA GLN A 78 17.19 3.74 -6.61
C GLN A 78 16.29 4.02 -7.81
N ARG A 79 15.68 5.20 -7.86
CA ARG A 79 14.94 5.65 -9.01
C ARG A 79 16.01 5.60 -10.09
N PRO A 80 15.94 4.70 -11.09
CA PRO A 80 16.82 4.85 -12.24
C PRO A 80 16.64 6.28 -12.68
N SER A 81 17.75 7.04 -12.65
CA SER A 81 17.83 8.49 -12.80
C SER A 81 16.64 9.00 -13.59
N ARG A 82 15.64 9.56 -12.89
CA ARG A 82 14.44 10.22 -13.41
C ARG A 82 14.29 9.99 -14.91
N VAL A 83 13.73 8.85 -15.36
CA VAL A 83 13.51 8.63 -16.80
C VAL A 83 12.78 9.87 -17.29
N ARG A 84 13.50 10.70 -18.06
CA ARG A 84 12.94 11.91 -18.65
C ARG A 84 11.78 11.39 -19.46
N ARG A 85 10.55 11.70 -19.07
CA ARG A 85 9.37 11.39 -19.88
C ARG A 85 9.53 12.20 -21.17
N SER A 86 10.23 11.63 -22.15
CA SER A 86 10.42 12.19 -23.48
C SER A 86 9.21 11.83 -24.32
N ILE A 87 8.04 12.35 -23.92
CA ILE A 87 6.91 12.43 -24.84
C ILE A 87 7.04 13.79 -25.53
N SER A 88 7.09 13.77 -26.87
CA SER A 88 7.03 15.00 -27.66
C SER A 88 5.69 15.71 -27.43
N ALA A 89 5.62 17.01 -27.69
CA ALA A 89 4.37 17.76 -27.61
C ALA A 89 3.24 17.08 -28.44
N GLU A 90 3.60 16.55 -29.61
CA GLU A 90 2.72 15.80 -30.50
C GLU A 90 2.24 14.48 -29.88
N GLY A 91 3.14 13.70 -29.25
CA GLY A 91 2.76 12.46 -28.57
C GLY A 91 1.78 12.69 -27.42
N LEU A 92 1.92 13.82 -26.72
CA LEU A 92 0.99 14.24 -25.66
C LEU A 92 -0.38 14.65 -26.22
N GLN A 93 -0.39 15.26 -27.40
CA GLN A 93 -1.60 15.72 -28.07
C GLN A 93 -2.41 14.55 -28.66
N ASN A 94 -1.72 13.55 -29.22
CA ASN A 94 -2.35 12.32 -29.72
C ASN A 94 -3.01 11.51 -28.60
N LEU A 95 -2.37 11.40 -27.43
CA LEU A 95 -2.95 10.74 -26.26
C LEU A 95 -4.19 11.48 -25.74
N LYS A 96 -4.18 12.82 -25.72
CA LYS A 96 -5.35 13.61 -25.33
C LYS A 96 -6.52 13.39 -26.28
N PHE A 97 -6.25 13.31 -27.58
CA PHE A 97 -7.29 13.07 -28.58
C PHE A 97 -7.90 11.68 -28.44
N LEU A 98 -7.07 10.66 -28.17
CA LEU A 98 -7.53 9.28 -28.00
C LEU A 98 -8.39 9.07 -26.75
N LEU A 99 -8.16 9.84 -25.68
CA LEU A 99 -8.90 9.75 -24.42
C LEU A 99 -10.20 10.57 -24.41
N GLN A 100 -10.41 11.42 -25.42
CA GLN A 100 -11.61 12.25 -25.57
C GLN A 100 -12.51 11.78 -26.73
N GLY A 101 -12.19 10.62 -27.31
CA GLY A 101 -13.01 9.90 -28.29
C GLY A 101 -13.93 8.88 -27.63
#